data_AF-A0A973NTK4-F1
#
_entry.id   AF-A0A973NTK4-F1
#
_cell.length_a   1.000
_cell.length_b   1.000
_cell.length_c   1.000
_cell.angle_alpha   90.00
_cell.angle_beta   90.00
_cell.angle_gamma   90.00
#
_symmetry.space_group_name_H-M   'P 1'
#
loop_
_entity.id
_entity.type
_entity.pdbx_description
1 polymer ?
#
loop_
_entity_poly.entity_id
_entity_poly.type
_entity_poly.pdbx_seq_one_letter_code
_entity_poly.pdbx_strand_id
1 'polypeptide(L)'
;MLARRFAIPVLLLLAVVGIGGALYAQLETNDRGILPRDNSNSLEIGGIHIDVGGTDAQSARYAGWRVAQRQGFRMLWAKMHNAPVNQAPNLPDGALDQIVSSINVEREQIGPNRYIADLGVAFDAAKAAAFLGAAGGPTERSQPMLLIPVIVTGGTATSVELKNAWQRAWAEFHTAQSPIDYIRISGMGADPLLINAAQTGRPGRGWWRSLLEMYGASDVLVAVVQLQRLYPGGPARGRFIARHGPDNEIIGGFTLTAANGDGIPAMLTEGARRVDQLYAEALAAGQLTRDPSLNMPPPPVLPTLPEVKPVQANEFNSFQVQVSGKNVNFYNFAMAHLRTTPGIQSATPQQINPGGTSYILVQYKGTLAQLATALGGRGWIVETPSGSVVRIHSDSDKPPSLSPPQPPPQPSTPPGQTAQAVSNQAAPHP
;
A
#
# COMPACT_ATOMS: atom_id res chain seq x y z
N MET A 1 -64.70 6.84 35.79
CA MET A 1 -64.62 7.29 34.37
C MET A 1 -63.22 7.77 33.93
N LEU A 2 -62.14 7.68 34.74
CA LEU A 2 -60.80 8.13 34.32
C LEU A 2 -59.88 7.05 33.71
N ALA A 3 -60.10 5.75 33.98
CA ALA A 3 -59.19 4.69 33.51
C ALA A 3 -59.24 4.43 31.98
N ARG A 4 -60.35 4.78 31.31
CA ARG A 4 -60.53 4.58 29.86
C ARG A 4 -59.91 5.67 28.99
N ARG A 5 -59.57 6.84 29.56
CA ARG A 5 -59.06 8.00 28.79
C ARG A 5 -57.56 7.94 28.51
N PHE A 6 -56.81 7.13 29.25
CA PHE A 6 -55.38 6.93 29.04
C PHE A 6 -55.03 5.66 28.25
N ALA A 7 -56.01 4.79 27.99
CA ALA A 7 -55.78 3.56 27.21
C ALA A 7 -55.40 3.85 25.75
N ILE A 8 -56.01 4.88 25.14
CA ILE A 8 -55.79 5.25 23.74
C ILE A 8 -54.38 5.83 23.49
N PRO A 9 -53.88 6.82 24.29
CA PRO A 9 -52.52 7.33 24.07
C PRO A 9 -51.43 6.29 24.38
N VAL A 10 -51.65 5.37 25.33
CA VAL A 10 -50.69 4.29 25.65
C VAL A 10 -50.61 3.26 24.52
N LEU A 11 -51.74 2.91 23.89
CA LEU A 11 -51.78 2.01 22.74
C LEU A 11 -51.09 2.62 21.50
N LEU A 12 -51.26 3.92 21.27
CA LEU A 12 -50.57 4.63 20.19
C LEU A 12 -49.05 4.72 20.42
N LEU A 13 -48.62 4.91 21.66
CA LEU A 13 -47.20 4.96 22.01
C LEU A 13 -46.55 3.56 21.89
N LEU A 14 -47.25 2.50 22.26
CA LEU A 14 -46.83 1.10 22.01
C LEU A 14 -46.79 0.75 20.52
N ALA A 15 -47.70 1.30 19.71
CA ALA A 15 -47.68 1.09 18.26
C ALA A 15 -46.50 1.83 17.59
N VAL A 16 -46.17 3.05 18.02
CA VAL A 16 -45.02 3.80 17.50
C VAL A 16 -43.69 3.18 17.95
N VAL A 17 -43.59 2.67 19.18
CA VAL A 17 -42.42 1.92 19.65
C VAL A 17 -42.31 0.55 18.98
N GLY A 18 -43.44 -0.12 18.68
CA GLY A 18 -43.47 -1.38 17.93
C GLY A 18 -43.06 -1.21 16.46
N ILE A 19 -43.45 -0.11 15.81
CA ILE A 19 -43.04 0.20 14.43
C ILE A 19 -41.59 0.70 14.39
N GLY A 20 -41.15 1.49 15.38
CA GLY A 20 -39.75 1.91 15.51
C GLY A 20 -38.79 0.75 15.81
N GLY A 21 -39.22 -0.21 16.65
CA GLY A 21 -38.47 -1.44 16.93
C GLY A 21 -38.44 -2.42 15.76
N ALA A 22 -39.51 -2.52 14.97
CA ALA A 22 -39.56 -3.37 13.78
C ALA A 22 -38.66 -2.85 12.64
N LEU A 23 -38.48 -1.53 12.52
CA LEU A 23 -37.56 -0.94 11.54
C LEU A 23 -36.08 -1.02 11.97
N TYR A 24 -35.79 -1.05 13.28
CA TYR A 24 -34.42 -1.24 13.78
C TYR A 24 -34.00 -2.73 13.83
N ALA A 25 -34.95 -3.65 13.98
CA ALA A 25 -34.69 -5.09 14.04
C ALA A 25 -34.43 -5.78 12.68
N GLN A 26 -34.49 -5.05 11.56
CA GLN A 26 -34.26 -5.62 10.23
C GLN A 26 -32.88 -5.29 9.64
N LEU A 27 -32.05 -4.52 10.35
CA LEU A 27 -30.69 -4.15 9.92
C LEU A 27 -29.57 -4.93 10.60
N GLU A 28 -29.80 -5.64 11.70
CA GLU A 28 -28.77 -6.43 12.37
C GLU A 28 -29.35 -7.69 12.99
N THR A 29 -29.24 -8.84 12.31
CA THR A 29 -29.15 -10.18 12.94
C THR A 29 -28.62 -11.18 11.89
N ASN A 30 -27.29 -11.33 11.89
CA ASN A 30 -26.54 -12.59 11.97
C ASN A 30 -26.70 -13.71 10.93
N ASP A 31 -27.00 -13.45 9.66
CA ASP A 31 -26.91 -14.54 8.67
C ASP A 31 -26.49 -14.13 7.25
N ARG A 32 -25.50 -13.24 7.12
CA ARG A 32 -24.88 -12.88 5.84
C ARG A 32 -23.46 -13.46 5.76
N GLY A 33 -23.07 -13.93 4.58
CA GLY A 33 -21.74 -14.48 4.32
C GLY A 33 -21.53 -15.95 4.74
N ILE A 34 -20.46 -16.54 4.23
CA ILE A 34 -19.96 -17.87 4.60
C ILE A 34 -18.50 -17.69 4.97
N LEU A 35 -18.19 -17.85 6.26
CA LEU A 35 -16.82 -17.79 6.76
C LEU A 35 -16.00 -18.89 6.08
N PRO A 36 -14.86 -18.53 5.45
CA PRO A 36 -13.88 -19.53 5.04
C PRO A 36 -13.46 -20.36 6.25
N ARG A 37 -13.38 -21.69 6.07
CA ARG A 37 -12.76 -22.54 7.07
C ARG A 37 -11.26 -22.40 6.90
N ASP A 38 -10.63 -21.78 7.89
CA ASP A 38 -9.17 -21.73 7.95
C ASP A 38 -8.67 -23.10 8.41
N ASN A 39 -8.35 -23.93 7.42
CA ASN A 39 -7.61 -25.15 7.68
C ASN A 39 -6.15 -24.75 7.84
N SER A 40 -5.79 -24.45 9.08
CA SER A 40 -4.47 -24.09 9.55
C SER A 40 -3.40 -24.94 8.88
N ASN A 41 -2.66 -24.35 7.94
CA ASN A 41 -1.36 -24.78 7.38
C ASN A 41 -1.00 -26.28 7.51
N SER A 42 -1.94 -27.18 7.22
CA SER A 42 -1.79 -28.61 7.49
C SER A 42 -2.09 -29.41 6.23
N LEU A 43 -1.25 -30.41 6.01
CA LEU A 43 -1.31 -31.32 4.88
C LEU A 43 -2.00 -32.60 5.35
N GLU A 44 -3.18 -32.86 4.82
CA GLU A 44 -3.99 -34.00 5.22
C GLU A 44 -3.92 -35.11 4.18
N ILE A 45 -3.70 -36.33 4.66
CA ILE A 45 -3.81 -37.56 3.89
C ILE A 45 -4.83 -38.45 4.57
N GLY A 46 -5.94 -38.70 3.88
CA GLY A 46 -7.00 -39.63 4.29
C GLY A 46 -6.87 -41.01 3.64
N GLY A 47 -7.77 -41.93 4.03
CA GLY A 47 -7.91 -43.24 3.42
C GLY A 47 -6.77 -44.23 3.74
N ILE A 48 -6.11 -44.08 4.89
CA ILE A 48 -5.05 -45.00 5.33
C ILE A 48 -5.71 -46.19 6.03
N HIS A 49 -5.77 -47.32 5.34
CA HIS A 49 -6.30 -48.56 5.89
C HIS A 49 -5.24 -49.30 6.73
N ILE A 50 -5.58 -49.62 7.97
CA ILE A 50 -4.66 -50.21 8.94
C ILE A 50 -5.29 -51.46 9.54
N ASP A 51 -4.46 -52.50 9.60
CA ASP A 51 -4.76 -53.75 10.26
C ASP A 51 -3.52 -54.22 11.02
N VAL A 52 -3.54 -54.10 12.35
CA VAL A 52 -2.40 -54.45 13.21
C VAL A 52 -2.83 -55.26 14.42
N GLY A 53 -1.94 -56.16 14.84
CA GLY A 53 -2.08 -56.93 16.08
C GLY A 53 -1.29 -56.33 17.24
N GLY A 54 -1.75 -56.57 18.47
CA GLY A 54 -1.06 -56.18 19.71
C GLY A 54 -1.23 -57.22 20.81
N THR A 55 -0.52 -57.03 21.92
CA THR A 55 -0.66 -57.88 23.12
C THR A 55 -2.00 -57.67 23.83
N ASP A 56 -2.62 -56.52 23.58
CA ASP A 56 -3.87 -56.06 24.16
C ASP A 56 -4.49 -54.98 23.24
N ALA A 57 -5.73 -54.60 23.52
CA ALA A 57 -6.49 -53.67 22.69
C ALA A 57 -5.84 -52.28 22.59
N GLN A 58 -5.21 -51.79 23.67
CA GLN A 58 -4.58 -50.46 23.67
C GLN A 58 -3.24 -50.49 22.94
N SER A 59 -2.41 -51.51 23.17
CA SER A 59 -1.15 -51.65 22.43
C SER A 59 -1.38 -51.81 20.92
N ALA A 60 -2.39 -52.58 20.50
CA ALA A 60 -2.78 -52.70 19.09
C ALA A 60 -3.18 -51.33 18.50
N ARG A 61 -3.94 -50.51 19.25
CA ARG A 61 -4.33 -49.16 18.83
C ARG A 61 -3.13 -48.23 18.64
N TYR A 62 -2.24 -48.15 19.62
CA TYR A 62 -1.04 -47.30 19.53
C TYR A 62 -0.10 -47.75 18.40
N ALA A 63 0.05 -49.06 18.19
CA ALA A 63 0.79 -49.60 17.05
C ALA A 63 0.13 -49.17 15.73
N GLY A 64 -1.20 -49.15 15.68
CA GLY A 64 -1.98 -48.71 14.53
C GLY A 64 -1.71 -47.26 14.18
N TRP A 65 -1.75 -46.37 15.17
CA TRP A 65 -1.45 -44.94 14.95
C TRP A 65 -0.02 -44.71 14.44
N ARG A 66 0.97 -45.45 14.94
CA ARG A 66 2.35 -45.35 14.42
C ARG A 66 2.48 -45.82 12.98
N VAL A 67 1.79 -46.90 12.62
CA VAL A 67 1.72 -47.36 11.23
C VAL A 67 1.03 -46.30 10.35
N ALA A 68 -0.03 -45.68 10.86
CA ALA A 68 -0.75 -44.59 10.19
C ALA A 68 0.16 -43.41 9.87
N GLN A 69 0.92 -42.94 10.86
CA GLN A 69 1.83 -41.81 10.70
C GLN A 69 2.91 -42.11 9.65
N ARG A 70 3.52 -43.31 9.68
CA ARG A 70 4.53 -43.73 8.70
C ARG A 70 3.95 -43.83 7.29
N GLN A 71 2.82 -44.51 7.13
CA GLN A 71 2.17 -44.67 5.83
C GLN A 71 1.67 -43.34 5.28
N GLY A 72 1.03 -42.53 6.12
CA GLY A 72 0.54 -41.19 5.80
C GLY A 72 1.65 -40.27 5.30
N PHE A 73 2.82 -40.28 5.96
CA PHE A 73 3.97 -39.49 5.49
C PHE A 73 4.48 -39.96 4.13
N ARG A 74 4.58 -41.28 3.90
CA ARG A 74 5.02 -41.80 2.59
C ARG A 74 4.03 -41.45 1.48
N MET A 75 2.73 -41.51 1.78
CA MET A 75 1.67 -41.10 0.84
C MET A 75 1.72 -39.59 0.58
N LEU A 76 1.98 -38.77 1.60
CA LEU A 76 2.18 -37.33 1.46
C LEU A 76 3.36 -37.03 0.53
N TRP A 77 4.50 -37.66 0.78
CA TRP A 77 5.70 -37.52 -0.04
C TRP A 77 5.44 -37.97 -1.49
N ALA A 78 4.82 -39.13 -1.67
CA ALA A 78 4.46 -39.65 -3.00
C ALA A 78 3.57 -38.69 -3.79
N LYS A 79 2.56 -38.12 -3.12
CA LYS A 79 1.63 -37.14 -3.71
C LYS A 79 2.38 -35.87 -4.13
N MET A 80 3.33 -35.41 -3.32
CA MET A 80 4.06 -34.18 -3.61
C MET A 80 5.12 -34.34 -4.70
N HIS A 81 5.81 -35.48 -4.73
CA HIS A 81 6.86 -35.78 -5.71
C HIS A 81 6.35 -36.47 -6.97
N ASN A 82 5.03 -36.71 -7.07
CA ASN A 82 4.38 -37.50 -8.11
C ASN A 82 5.13 -38.84 -8.37
N ALA A 83 5.59 -39.46 -7.28
CA ALA A 83 6.46 -40.63 -7.28
C ALA A 83 5.81 -41.78 -6.50
N PRO A 84 6.19 -43.05 -6.75
CA PRO A 84 5.59 -44.16 -6.03
C PRO A 84 5.99 -44.15 -4.54
N VAL A 85 5.05 -44.58 -3.69
CA VAL A 85 5.13 -44.56 -2.21
C VAL A 85 6.37 -45.30 -1.65
N ASN A 86 6.93 -46.24 -2.41
CA ASN A 86 8.11 -47.01 -2.02
C ASN A 86 9.43 -46.22 -2.12
N GLN A 87 9.45 -45.09 -2.84
CA GLN A 87 10.62 -44.21 -2.93
C GLN A 87 10.67 -43.17 -1.81
N ALA A 88 9.61 -43.08 -1.01
CA ALA A 88 9.52 -42.12 0.07
C ALA A 88 10.55 -42.42 1.18
N PRO A 89 11.21 -41.38 1.74
CA PRO A 89 12.14 -41.56 2.83
C PRO A 89 11.42 -42.09 4.08
N ASN A 90 12.07 -43.02 4.78
CA ASN A 90 11.59 -43.50 6.07
C ASN A 90 12.07 -42.55 7.17
N LEU A 91 11.11 -41.91 7.85
CA LEU A 91 11.38 -41.10 9.03
C LEU A 91 11.29 -41.96 10.32
N PRO A 92 12.11 -41.67 11.33
CA PRO A 92 11.93 -42.25 12.66
C PRO A 92 10.64 -41.76 13.31
N ASP A 93 10.00 -42.60 14.12
CA ASP A 93 8.71 -42.29 14.78
C ASP A 93 8.78 -40.96 15.57
N GLY A 94 9.89 -40.66 16.25
CA GLY A 94 10.05 -39.40 16.98
C GLY A 94 10.07 -38.14 16.10
N ALA A 95 10.49 -38.24 14.83
CA ALA A 95 10.37 -37.13 13.87
C ALA A 95 8.94 -37.00 13.36
N LEU A 96 8.25 -38.14 13.14
CA LEU A 96 6.83 -38.15 12.76
C LEU A 96 5.96 -37.49 13.84
N ASP A 97 6.20 -37.78 15.11
CA ASP A 97 5.47 -37.17 16.23
C ASP A 97 5.61 -35.64 16.31
N GLN A 98 6.71 -35.07 15.80
CA GLN A 98 6.91 -33.61 15.79
C GLN A 98 6.17 -32.90 14.65
N ILE A 99 5.95 -33.60 13.53
CA ILE A 99 5.31 -33.05 12.34
C ILE A 99 3.81 -33.36 12.27
N VAL A 100 3.34 -34.42 12.93
CA VAL A 100 1.92 -34.78 12.96
C VAL A 100 1.17 -33.80 13.85
N SER A 101 0.18 -33.12 13.30
CA SER A 101 -0.67 -32.17 14.04
C SER A 101 -1.89 -32.87 14.64
N SER A 102 -2.52 -33.78 13.89
CA SER A 102 -3.69 -34.54 14.34
C SER A 102 -3.86 -35.84 13.57
N ILE A 103 -4.56 -36.80 14.19
CA ILE A 103 -5.01 -38.04 13.57
C ILE A 103 -6.53 -38.03 13.59
N ASN A 104 -7.13 -38.07 12.41
CA ASN A 104 -8.57 -38.18 12.23
C ASN A 104 -8.97 -39.65 12.11
N VAL A 105 -10.01 -40.05 12.84
CA VAL A 105 -10.50 -41.43 12.87
C VAL A 105 -11.79 -41.49 12.09
N GLU A 106 -11.77 -42.09 10.90
CA GLU A 106 -12.96 -42.22 10.06
C GLU A 106 -13.77 -43.46 10.49
N ARG A 107 -13.09 -44.59 10.66
CA ARG A 107 -13.66 -45.85 11.12
C ARG A 107 -12.67 -46.54 12.02
N GLU A 108 -13.15 -47.06 13.15
CA GLU A 108 -12.31 -47.76 14.12
C GLU A 108 -13.05 -48.99 14.66
N GLN A 109 -12.38 -50.14 14.62
CA GLN A 109 -12.82 -51.38 15.23
C GLN A 109 -11.69 -51.96 16.08
N ILE A 110 -11.96 -52.09 17.38
CA ILE A 110 -11.00 -52.56 18.37
C ILE A 110 -11.42 -53.95 18.83
N GLY A 111 -10.63 -54.96 18.48
CA GLY A 111 -10.73 -56.31 19.03
C GLY A 111 -9.81 -56.51 20.23
N PRO A 112 -9.81 -57.72 20.85
CA PRO A 112 -8.98 -57.99 22.03
C PRO A 112 -7.48 -57.78 21.78
N ASN A 113 -6.99 -58.21 20.61
CA ASN A 113 -5.58 -58.15 20.21
C ASN A 113 -5.39 -57.62 18.78
N ARG A 114 -6.42 -57.00 18.17
CA ARG A 114 -6.39 -56.55 16.77
C ARG A 114 -7.08 -55.20 16.63
N TYR A 115 -6.48 -54.34 15.82
CA TYR A 115 -6.95 -53.00 15.54
C TYR A 115 -7.11 -52.83 14.04
N ILE A 116 -8.34 -52.54 13.61
CA ILE A 116 -8.67 -52.25 12.21
C ILE A 116 -9.26 -50.86 12.15
N ALA A 117 -8.65 -49.98 11.36
CA ALA A 117 -9.13 -48.61 11.23
C ALA A 117 -8.84 -48.02 9.85
N ASP A 118 -9.72 -47.10 9.45
CA ASP A 118 -9.48 -46.17 8.35
C ASP A 118 -9.16 -44.81 8.98
N LEU A 119 -7.90 -44.37 8.84
CA LEU A 119 -7.39 -43.17 9.49
C LEU A 119 -6.98 -42.12 8.47
N GLY A 120 -7.13 -40.86 8.85
CA GLY A 120 -6.51 -39.72 8.21
C GLY A 120 -5.45 -39.11 9.11
N VAL A 121 -4.34 -38.64 8.54
CA VAL A 121 -3.28 -37.96 9.30
C VAL A 121 -3.08 -36.57 8.72
N ALA A 122 -3.11 -35.57 9.60
CA ALA A 122 -2.76 -34.19 9.28
C ALA A 122 -1.33 -33.89 9.75
N PHE A 123 -0.55 -33.30 8.87
CA PHE A 123 0.82 -32.90 9.12
C PHE A 123 0.92 -31.37 9.10
N ASP A 124 1.68 -30.79 10.02
CA ASP A 124 2.03 -29.37 9.96
C ASP A 124 2.89 -29.12 8.72
N ALA A 125 2.42 -28.28 7.79
CA ALA A 125 3.08 -28.05 6.51
C ALA A 125 4.44 -27.37 6.68
N ALA A 126 4.58 -26.47 7.65
CA ALA A 126 5.83 -25.75 7.89
C ALA A 126 6.91 -26.69 8.47
N LYS A 127 6.54 -27.57 9.39
CA LYS A 127 7.46 -28.54 9.97
C LYS A 127 7.78 -29.69 9.01
N ALA A 128 6.80 -30.15 8.24
CA ALA A 128 6.98 -31.22 7.27
C ALA A 128 7.86 -30.80 6.09
N ALA A 129 7.88 -29.52 5.72
CA ALA A 129 8.68 -28.99 4.60
C ALA A 129 10.16 -29.37 4.67
N ALA A 130 10.77 -29.36 5.87
CA ALA A 130 12.16 -29.72 6.06
C ALA A 130 12.46 -31.20 5.74
N PHE A 131 11.49 -32.09 5.98
CA PHE A 131 11.66 -33.54 5.81
C PHE A 131 11.24 -34.05 4.43
N LEU A 132 10.39 -33.29 3.74
CA LEU A 132 9.95 -33.67 2.39
C LEU A 132 11.04 -33.46 1.33
N GLY A 133 12.14 -32.78 1.68
CA GLY A 133 13.32 -32.55 0.85
C GLY A 133 13.03 -31.56 -0.29
N ALA A 134 13.95 -30.62 -0.51
CA ALA A 134 13.89 -29.60 -1.56
C ALA A 134 14.06 -30.18 -3.00
N ALA A 135 13.46 -31.35 -3.28
CA ALA A 135 13.38 -32.01 -4.57
C ALA A 135 11.96 -32.01 -5.17
N GLY A 136 10.99 -31.42 -4.49
CA GLY A 136 10.20 -30.36 -5.10
C GLY A 136 10.85 -29.08 -4.58
N GLY A 137 11.33 -28.17 -5.43
CA GLY A 137 11.85 -26.89 -4.96
C GLY A 137 10.83 -26.17 -4.07
N PRO A 138 11.14 -25.00 -3.48
CA PRO A 138 10.08 -24.16 -2.91
C PRO A 138 8.95 -24.13 -3.94
N THR A 139 7.82 -24.78 -3.65
CA THR A 139 6.67 -24.76 -4.55
C THR A 139 6.40 -23.29 -4.67
N GLU A 140 6.71 -22.72 -5.84
CA GLU A 140 6.65 -21.29 -6.05
C GLU A 140 5.21 -20.93 -5.73
N ARG A 141 5.00 -20.33 -4.55
CA ARG A 141 3.66 -19.99 -4.12
C ARG A 141 3.28 -18.73 -4.85
N SER A 142 2.03 -18.65 -5.26
CA SER A 142 1.54 -17.41 -5.84
C SER A 142 1.71 -16.29 -4.82
N GLN A 143 1.79 -15.06 -5.31
CA GLN A 143 1.50 -13.92 -4.45
C GLN A 143 0.07 -14.05 -3.89
N PRO A 144 -0.30 -13.35 -2.81
CA PRO A 144 -1.66 -13.42 -2.28
C PRO A 144 -2.69 -13.01 -3.34
N MET A 145 -3.61 -13.92 -3.68
CA MET A 145 -4.60 -13.78 -4.74
C MET A 145 -6.01 -13.63 -4.16
N LEU A 146 -6.71 -12.55 -4.49
CA LEU A 146 -8.10 -12.36 -4.09
C LEU A 146 -9.02 -13.29 -4.89
N LEU A 147 -9.71 -14.22 -4.24
CA LEU A 147 -10.62 -15.15 -4.91
C LEU A 147 -12.05 -14.61 -4.94
N ILE A 148 -12.61 -14.42 -6.13
CA ILE A 148 -14.01 -14.04 -6.35
C ILE A 148 -14.79 -15.23 -6.92
N PRO A 149 -15.59 -15.95 -6.12
CA PRO A 149 -16.39 -17.07 -6.59
C PRO A 149 -17.70 -16.58 -7.22
N VAL A 150 -17.82 -16.68 -8.54
CA VAL A 150 -19.03 -16.28 -9.29
C VAL A 150 -19.84 -17.50 -9.71
N ILE A 151 -21.14 -17.51 -9.40
CA ILE A 151 -22.09 -18.49 -9.89
C ILE A 151 -23.09 -17.83 -10.83
N VAL A 152 -23.35 -18.44 -11.98
CA VAL A 152 -24.36 -17.99 -12.94
C VAL A 152 -25.47 -19.02 -12.96
N THR A 153 -26.66 -18.66 -12.50
CA THR A 153 -27.85 -19.53 -12.52
C THR A 153 -29.03 -18.75 -13.09
N GLY A 154 -29.75 -19.35 -14.05
CA GLY A 154 -30.90 -18.69 -14.68
C GLY A 154 -30.56 -17.38 -15.41
N GLY A 155 -29.30 -17.22 -15.86
CA GLY A 155 -28.81 -16.00 -16.51
C GLY A 155 -28.32 -14.91 -15.55
N THR A 156 -28.55 -15.05 -14.25
CA THR A 156 -28.08 -14.10 -13.25
C THR A 156 -26.74 -14.55 -12.68
N ALA A 157 -25.73 -13.68 -12.76
CA ALA A 157 -24.43 -13.88 -12.13
C ALA A 157 -24.46 -13.31 -10.71
N THR A 158 -24.05 -14.12 -9.73
CA THR A 158 -23.90 -13.69 -8.34
C THR A 158 -22.57 -14.16 -7.74
N SER A 159 -22.02 -13.42 -6.78
CA SER A 159 -20.78 -13.76 -6.08
C SER A 159 -20.99 -13.88 -4.56
N VAL A 160 -20.59 -12.90 -3.75
CA VAL A 160 -20.73 -12.95 -2.27
C VAL A 160 -21.91 -12.15 -1.74
N GLU A 161 -22.65 -11.47 -2.62
CA GLU A 161 -23.86 -10.72 -2.30
C GLU A 161 -25.02 -11.58 -1.81
N LEU A 162 -25.01 -12.87 -2.17
CA LEU A 162 -25.99 -13.87 -1.76
C LEU A 162 -25.25 -15.13 -1.35
N LYS A 163 -25.64 -15.74 -0.22
CA LYS A 163 -25.16 -17.06 0.16
C LYS A 163 -25.47 -18.05 -0.96
N ASN A 164 -24.44 -18.64 -1.54
CA ASN A 164 -24.61 -19.62 -2.60
C ASN A 164 -23.70 -20.84 -2.40
N ALA A 165 -24.04 -21.92 -3.10
CA ALA A 165 -23.35 -23.19 -2.96
C ALA A 165 -21.91 -23.16 -3.47
N TRP A 166 -21.58 -22.22 -4.38
CA TRP A 166 -20.23 -22.09 -4.92
C TRP A 166 -19.29 -21.37 -3.96
N GLN A 167 -19.75 -20.28 -3.33
CA GLN A 167 -19.06 -19.65 -2.21
C GLN A 167 -18.81 -20.66 -1.09
N ARG A 168 -19.82 -21.50 -0.76
CA ARG A 168 -19.66 -22.56 0.25
C ARG A 168 -18.57 -23.56 -0.13
N ALA A 169 -18.56 -24.05 -1.36
CA ALA A 169 -17.54 -24.99 -1.82
C ALA A 169 -16.12 -24.44 -1.68
N TRP A 170 -15.91 -23.15 -1.99
CA TRP A 170 -14.61 -22.48 -1.79
C TRP A 170 -14.28 -22.18 -0.33
N ALA A 171 -15.28 -21.88 0.49
CA ALA A 171 -15.11 -21.71 1.93
C ALA A 171 -14.68 -23.02 2.61
N GLU A 172 -15.17 -24.17 2.14
CA GLU A 172 -14.83 -25.52 2.63
C GLU A 172 -13.58 -26.11 1.96
N PHE A 173 -13.11 -25.51 0.86
CA PHE A 173 -11.94 -25.98 0.13
C PHE A 173 -10.65 -25.87 0.98
N HIS A 174 -9.83 -26.92 0.93
CA HIS A 174 -8.60 -27.02 1.71
C HIS A 174 -7.44 -26.41 0.91
N THR A 175 -7.12 -25.14 1.19
CA THR A 175 -6.10 -24.37 0.45
C THR A 175 -4.67 -24.70 0.85
N ALA A 176 -4.44 -25.34 2.00
CA ALA A 176 -3.09 -25.63 2.51
C ALA A 176 -2.24 -26.50 1.57
N GLN A 177 -2.88 -27.30 0.71
CA GLN A 177 -2.21 -28.16 -0.27
C GLN A 177 -2.03 -27.49 -1.64
N SER A 178 -2.59 -26.29 -1.84
CA SER A 178 -2.49 -25.54 -3.09
C SER A 178 -1.20 -24.70 -3.12
N PRO A 179 -0.56 -24.57 -4.30
CA PRO A 179 0.49 -23.57 -4.49
C PRO A 179 -0.07 -22.13 -4.54
N ILE A 180 -1.39 -21.97 -4.62
CA ILE A 180 -2.04 -20.65 -4.70
C ILE A 180 -2.38 -20.16 -3.29
N ASP A 181 -1.94 -18.94 -2.98
CA ASP A 181 -2.28 -18.26 -1.75
C ASP A 181 -3.62 -17.51 -1.92
N TYR A 182 -4.71 -18.14 -1.51
CA TYR A 182 -6.06 -17.59 -1.67
C TYR A 182 -6.48 -16.68 -0.50
N ILE A 183 -6.74 -15.42 -0.81
CA ILE A 183 -7.51 -14.52 0.05
C ILE A 183 -9.00 -14.74 -0.27
N ARG A 184 -9.70 -15.41 0.63
CA ARG A 184 -11.12 -15.76 0.49
C ARG A 184 -11.99 -14.79 1.27
N ILE A 185 -13.05 -14.30 0.63
CA ILE A 185 -13.93 -13.30 1.23
C ILE A 185 -15.16 -13.97 1.86
N SER A 186 -15.48 -13.54 3.07
CA SER A 186 -16.62 -14.06 3.82
C SER A 186 -17.97 -13.61 3.26
N GLY A 187 -18.05 -12.45 2.61
CA GLY A 187 -19.30 -11.86 2.14
C GLY A 187 -20.06 -11.14 3.27
N MET A 188 -19.35 -10.71 4.31
CA MET A 188 -19.90 -10.00 5.46
C MET A 188 -19.56 -8.51 5.42
N GLY A 189 -20.25 -7.69 6.22
CA GLY A 189 -19.96 -6.26 6.30
C GLY A 189 -20.09 -5.55 4.95
N ALA A 190 -19.01 -4.90 4.52
CA ALA A 190 -18.95 -4.17 3.25
C ALA A 190 -18.67 -5.06 2.02
N ASP A 191 -18.32 -6.35 2.21
CA ASP A 191 -17.88 -7.25 1.14
C ASP A 191 -18.88 -7.31 -0.03
N PRO A 192 -20.21 -7.48 0.16
CA PRO A 192 -21.17 -7.55 -0.95
C PRO A 192 -21.21 -6.34 -1.89
N LEU A 193 -20.87 -5.15 -1.35
CA LEU A 193 -20.88 -3.90 -2.12
C LEU A 193 -19.61 -3.76 -2.95
N LEU A 194 -18.49 -4.25 -2.42
CA LEU A 194 -17.17 -4.13 -3.01
C LEU A 194 -16.86 -5.30 -3.96
N ILE A 195 -17.32 -6.50 -3.63
CA ILE A 195 -17.05 -7.73 -4.36
C ILE A 195 -18.39 -8.33 -4.74
N ASN A 196 -18.74 -8.17 -6.01
CA ASN A 196 -19.92 -8.80 -6.60
C ASN A 196 -19.62 -9.19 -8.04
N ALA A 197 -20.50 -9.99 -8.63
CA ALA A 197 -20.31 -10.50 -9.97
C ALA A 197 -20.15 -9.37 -11.02
N ALA A 198 -20.85 -8.25 -10.86
CA ALA A 198 -20.76 -7.12 -11.79
C ALA A 198 -19.41 -6.39 -11.74
N GLN A 199 -18.77 -6.32 -10.57
CA GLN A 199 -17.46 -5.68 -10.43
C GLN A 199 -16.32 -6.48 -11.10
N THR A 200 -16.47 -7.79 -11.30
CA THR A 200 -15.44 -8.64 -11.93
C THR A 200 -15.11 -8.26 -13.37
N GLY A 201 -16.01 -7.55 -14.07
CA GLY A 201 -15.79 -7.07 -15.43
C GLY A 201 -15.29 -5.63 -15.52
N ARG A 202 -14.93 -5.00 -14.41
CA ARG A 202 -14.59 -3.58 -14.39
C ARG A 202 -13.15 -3.35 -14.91
N PRO A 203 -12.93 -2.53 -15.95
CA PRO A 203 -11.59 -2.33 -16.51
C PRO A 203 -10.70 -1.39 -15.67
N GLY A 204 -11.29 -0.55 -14.81
CA GLY A 204 -10.60 0.53 -14.12
C GLY A 204 -9.56 0.05 -13.10
N ARG A 205 -8.27 0.16 -13.43
CA ARG A 205 -7.15 -0.24 -12.56
C ARG A 205 -7.07 0.50 -11.23
N GLY A 206 -7.46 1.77 -11.19
CA GLY A 206 -7.49 2.53 -9.94
C GLY A 206 -8.39 1.88 -8.89
N TRP A 207 -9.54 1.35 -9.30
CA TRP A 207 -10.45 0.66 -8.39
C TRP A 207 -9.91 -0.69 -7.95
N TRP A 208 -9.37 -1.49 -8.89
CA TRP A 208 -8.75 -2.77 -8.55
C TRP A 208 -7.58 -2.59 -7.58
N ARG A 209 -6.71 -1.59 -7.78
CA ARG A 209 -5.63 -1.28 -6.83
C ARG A 209 -6.15 -1.00 -5.43
N SER A 210 -7.15 -0.12 -5.30
CA SER A 210 -7.74 0.19 -3.99
C SER A 210 -8.44 -1.02 -3.35
N LEU A 211 -9.08 -1.88 -4.15
CA LEU A 211 -9.69 -3.11 -3.65
C LEU A 211 -8.63 -4.09 -3.16
N LEU A 212 -7.61 -4.37 -3.98
CA LEU A 212 -6.55 -5.31 -3.66
C LEU A 212 -5.75 -4.84 -2.43
N GLU A 213 -5.48 -3.54 -2.32
CA GLU A 213 -4.86 -2.94 -1.13
C GLU A 213 -5.70 -3.13 0.13
N MET A 214 -7.03 -2.95 0.03
CA MET A 214 -7.94 -3.15 1.16
C MET A 214 -7.96 -4.60 1.68
N TYR A 215 -7.86 -5.58 0.78
CA TYR A 215 -7.89 -6.99 1.14
C TYR A 215 -6.49 -7.63 1.29
N GLY A 216 -5.41 -6.86 1.10
CA GLY A 216 -4.03 -7.36 1.20
C GLY A 216 -3.62 -8.31 0.06
N ALA A 217 -4.30 -8.23 -1.08
CA ALA A 217 -4.03 -9.06 -2.25
C ALA A 217 -3.10 -8.36 -3.25
N SER A 218 -2.37 -9.16 -4.02
CA SER A 218 -1.49 -8.69 -5.10
C SER A 218 -2.17 -8.72 -6.47
N ASP A 219 -3.03 -9.71 -6.70
CA ASP A 219 -3.86 -9.82 -7.91
C ASP A 219 -5.20 -10.55 -7.60
N VAL A 220 -6.04 -10.76 -8.60
CA VAL A 220 -7.39 -11.33 -8.49
C VAL A 220 -7.56 -12.60 -9.32
N LEU A 221 -8.30 -13.56 -8.76
CA LEU A 221 -8.76 -14.78 -9.44
C LEU A 221 -10.29 -14.82 -9.42
N VAL A 222 -10.89 -15.08 -10.57
CA VAL A 222 -12.36 -15.16 -10.70
C VAL A 222 -12.75 -16.57 -11.10
N ALA A 223 -13.29 -17.32 -10.15
CA ALA A 223 -13.73 -18.70 -10.36
C ALA A 223 -15.22 -18.70 -10.73
N VAL A 224 -15.53 -18.92 -12.01
CA VAL A 224 -16.92 -18.84 -12.51
C VAL A 224 -17.50 -20.25 -12.68
N VAL A 225 -18.71 -20.48 -12.18
CA VAL A 225 -19.51 -21.67 -12.50
C VAL A 225 -20.84 -21.27 -13.13
N GLN A 226 -21.12 -21.75 -14.33
CA GLN A 226 -22.42 -21.61 -14.98
C GLN A 226 -23.22 -22.88 -14.74
N LEU A 227 -24.24 -22.78 -13.90
CA LEU A 227 -25.10 -23.89 -13.53
C LEU A 227 -26.36 -23.88 -14.39
N GLN A 228 -26.47 -24.88 -15.27
CA GLN A 228 -27.62 -25.09 -16.12
C GLN A 228 -28.38 -26.33 -15.64
N ARG A 229 -29.64 -26.13 -15.25
CA ARG A 229 -30.58 -27.23 -15.00
C ARG A 229 -31.32 -27.51 -16.30
N LEU A 230 -31.27 -28.75 -16.78
CA LEU A 230 -31.97 -29.14 -18.01
C LEU A 230 -33.49 -29.15 -17.78
N TYR A 231 -33.93 -29.65 -16.62
CA TYR A 231 -35.33 -29.63 -16.15
C TYR A 231 -35.36 -29.59 -14.61
N PRO A 232 -36.44 -29.12 -13.95
CA PRO A 232 -36.58 -29.19 -12.50
C PRO A 232 -36.38 -30.63 -11.98
N GLY A 233 -35.45 -30.83 -11.05
CA GLY A 233 -35.10 -32.16 -10.50
C GLY A 233 -34.19 -33.03 -11.37
N GLY A 234 -33.98 -32.69 -12.64
CA GLY A 234 -33.11 -33.43 -13.57
C GLY A 234 -31.61 -33.18 -13.35
N PRO A 235 -30.75 -33.76 -14.21
CA PRO A 235 -29.32 -33.56 -14.13
C PRO A 235 -28.95 -32.09 -14.30
N ALA A 236 -27.97 -31.65 -13.53
CA ALA A 236 -27.44 -30.29 -13.59
C ALA A 236 -26.05 -30.31 -14.24
N ARG A 237 -25.84 -29.44 -15.22
CA ARG A 237 -24.55 -29.27 -15.88
C ARG A 237 -23.89 -28.01 -15.34
N GLY A 238 -22.68 -28.15 -14.80
CA GLY A 238 -21.84 -27.03 -14.35
C GLY A 238 -20.70 -26.81 -15.33
N ARG A 239 -20.64 -25.65 -15.99
CA ARG A 239 -19.46 -25.22 -16.76
C ARG A 239 -18.60 -24.33 -15.87
N PHE A 240 -17.39 -24.78 -15.58
CA PHE A 240 -16.43 -24.10 -14.72
C PHE A 240 -15.40 -23.37 -15.59
N ILE A 241 -15.09 -22.14 -15.24
CA ILE A 241 -14.14 -21.28 -15.96
C ILE A 241 -13.24 -20.62 -14.91
N ALA A 242 -11.93 -20.83 -15.04
CA ALA A 242 -10.91 -20.18 -14.23
C ALA A 242 -10.45 -18.92 -14.96
N ARG A 243 -10.45 -17.77 -14.28
CA ARG A 243 -10.07 -16.48 -14.86
C ARG A 243 -9.09 -15.74 -13.96
N HIS A 244 -8.24 -14.93 -14.56
CA HIS A 244 -7.16 -14.21 -13.89
C HIS A 244 -7.14 -12.73 -14.24
N GLY A 245 -6.76 -11.94 -13.24
CA GLY A 245 -6.43 -10.54 -13.41
C GLY A 245 -7.64 -9.61 -13.55
N PRO A 246 -7.40 -8.30 -13.48
CA PRO A 246 -8.44 -7.27 -13.61
C PRO A 246 -9.09 -7.21 -15.00
N ASP A 247 -8.42 -7.75 -16.04
CA ASP A 247 -8.99 -7.91 -17.39
C ASP A 247 -9.81 -9.20 -17.56
N ASN A 248 -9.90 -10.01 -16.50
CA ASN A 248 -10.72 -11.20 -16.46
C ASN A 248 -10.33 -12.20 -17.57
N GLU A 249 -9.05 -12.43 -17.79
CA GLU A 249 -8.54 -13.34 -18.82
C GLU A 249 -8.90 -14.80 -18.50
N ILE A 250 -9.22 -15.60 -19.51
CA ILE A 250 -9.59 -17.00 -19.30
C ILE A 250 -8.32 -17.86 -19.30
N ILE A 251 -8.07 -18.53 -18.19
CA ILE A 251 -6.99 -19.52 -18.07
C ILE A 251 -7.42 -20.84 -18.70
N GLY A 252 -8.64 -21.28 -18.35
CA GLY A 252 -9.14 -22.58 -18.75
C GLY A 252 -10.55 -22.84 -18.24
N GLY A 253 -11.09 -24.00 -18.59
CA GLY A 253 -12.41 -24.39 -18.13
C GLY A 253 -12.73 -25.83 -18.46
N PHE A 254 -13.70 -26.38 -17.74
CA PHE A 254 -14.18 -27.75 -17.89
C PHE A 254 -15.66 -27.82 -17.57
N THR A 255 -16.27 -28.98 -17.81
CA THR A 255 -17.68 -29.21 -17.50
C THR A 255 -17.82 -30.44 -16.64
N LEU A 256 -18.67 -30.36 -15.61
CA LEU A 256 -19.12 -31.50 -14.81
C LEU A 256 -20.64 -31.62 -14.90
N THR A 257 -21.14 -32.82 -14.66
CA THR A 257 -22.59 -33.09 -14.63
C THR A 257 -22.92 -33.80 -13.33
N ALA A 258 -23.92 -33.28 -12.62
CA ALA A 258 -24.55 -33.93 -11.47
C ALA A 258 -25.77 -34.72 -11.95
N ALA A 259 -25.95 -35.94 -11.45
CA ALA A 259 -27.07 -36.80 -11.82
C ALA A 259 -28.43 -36.19 -11.43
N ASN A 260 -28.48 -35.43 -10.34
CA ASN A 260 -29.68 -34.83 -9.77
C ASN A 260 -29.33 -33.57 -8.94
N GLY A 261 -30.35 -32.95 -8.35
CA GLY A 261 -30.19 -31.78 -7.48
C GLY A 261 -29.29 -32.03 -6.27
N ASP A 262 -29.36 -33.23 -5.68
CA ASP A 262 -28.58 -33.59 -4.49
C ASP A 262 -27.09 -33.79 -4.78
N GLY A 263 -26.74 -34.10 -6.03
CA GLY A 263 -25.34 -34.20 -6.48
C GLY A 263 -24.67 -32.86 -6.78
N ILE A 264 -25.41 -31.73 -6.78
CA ILE A 264 -24.84 -30.41 -7.10
C ILE A 264 -23.75 -30.00 -6.11
N PRO A 265 -23.91 -30.10 -4.78
CA PRO A 265 -22.85 -29.76 -3.83
C PRO A 265 -21.56 -30.54 -4.09
N ALA A 266 -21.65 -31.87 -4.28
CA ALA A 266 -20.49 -32.70 -4.57
C ALA A 266 -19.80 -32.32 -5.90
N MET A 267 -20.59 -32.00 -6.93
CA MET A 267 -20.08 -31.49 -8.20
C MET A 267 -19.35 -30.15 -8.04
N LEU A 268 -19.85 -29.25 -7.20
CA LEU A 268 -19.19 -27.98 -6.92
C LEU A 268 -17.89 -28.19 -6.12
N THR A 269 -17.87 -29.06 -5.11
CA THR A 269 -16.63 -29.38 -4.38
C THR A 269 -15.54 -29.94 -5.31
N GLU A 270 -15.89 -30.88 -6.18
CA GLU A 270 -14.95 -31.40 -7.20
C GLU A 270 -14.57 -30.32 -8.23
N GLY A 271 -15.50 -29.44 -8.57
CA GLY A 271 -15.26 -28.28 -9.41
C GLY A 271 -14.23 -27.33 -8.82
N ALA A 272 -14.31 -27.01 -7.51
CA ALA A 272 -13.33 -26.16 -6.84
C ALA A 272 -11.93 -26.79 -6.89
N ARG A 273 -11.83 -28.10 -6.64
CA ARG A 273 -10.56 -28.85 -6.72
C ARG A 273 -9.94 -28.81 -8.12
N ARG A 274 -10.73 -28.94 -9.19
CA ARG A 274 -10.21 -28.87 -10.56
C ARG A 274 -9.90 -27.44 -11.02
N VAL A 275 -10.64 -26.45 -10.53
CA VAL A 275 -10.31 -25.04 -10.79
C VAL A 275 -8.99 -24.66 -10.10
N ASP A 276 -8.76 -25.12 -8.88
CA ASP A 276 -7.47 -25.00 -8.20
C ASP A 276 -6.33 -25.63 -9.01
N GLN A 277 -6.52 -26.83 -9.56
CA GLN A 277 -5.55 -27.45 -10.47
C GLN A 277 -5.23 -26.57 -11.70
N LEU A 278 -6.24 -25.95 -12.33
CA LEU A 278 -6.01 -25.02 -13.44
C LEU A 278 -5.18 -23.80 -13.01
N TYR A 279 -5.42 -23.25 -11.83
CA TYR A 279 -4.62 -22.14 -11.30
C TYR A 279 -3.19 -22.59 -10.99
N ALA A 280 -3.01 -23.75 -10.36
CA ALA A 280 -1.70 -24.32 -10.07
C ALA A 280 -0.88 -24.58 -11.34
N GLU A 281 -1.51 -25.13 -12.39
CA GLU A 281 -0.90 -25.33 -13.71
C GLU A 281 -0.52 -23.99 -14.35
N ALA A 282 -1.40 -22.98 -14.27
CA ALA A 282 -1.13 -21.65 -14.80
C ALA A 282 0.01 -20.94 -14.05
N LEU A 283 0.13 -21.15 -12.72
CA LEU A 283 1.27 -20.66 -11.95
C LEU A 283 2.57 -21.33 -12.41
N ALA A 284 2.58 -22.66 -12.52
CA ALA A 284 3.74 -23.42 -12.98
C ALA A 284 4.15 -23.06 -14.41
N ALA A 285 3.20 -22.64 -15.24
CA ALA A 285 3.44 -22.13 -16.59
C ALA A 285 3.87 -20.65 -16.63
N GLY A 286 3.95 -19.96 -15.49
CA GLY A 286 4.29 -18.54 -15.41
C GLY A 286 3.21 -17.59 -15.96
N GLN A 287 1.95 -18.04 -16.04
CA GLN A 287 0.81 -17.26 -16.52
C GLN A 287 0.11 -16.47 -15.40
N LEU A 288 0.26 -16.90 -14.13
CA LEU A 288 -0.25 -16.19 -12.96
C LEU A 288 0.77 -15.16 -12.44
N THR A 289 1.11 -14.19 -13.29
CA THR A 289 1.95 -13.05 -12.92
C THR A 289 1.10 -11.84 -12.59
N ARG A 290 1.45 -11.13 -11.51
CA ARG A 290 0.79 -9.87 -11.13
C ARG A 290 0.72 -8.90 -12.31
N ASP A 291 -0.46 -8.38 -12.61
CA ASP A 291 -0.65 -7.37 -13.66
C ASP A 291 0.22 -6.11 -13.34
N PRO A 292 1.19 -5.74 -14.21
CA PRO A 292 2.05 -4.58 -14.00
C PRO A 292 1.30 -3.25 -13.86
N SER A 293 0.10 -3.14 -14.43
CA SER A 293 -0.75 -1.95 -14.33
C SER A 293 -1.40 -1.76 -12.96
N LEU A 294 -1.32 -2.78 -12.09
CA LEU A 294 -1.66 -2.68 -10.67
C LEU A 294 -0.53 -2.06 -9.84
N ASN A 295 0.64 -1.81 -10.44
CA ASN A 295 1.67 -1.01 -9.79
C ASN A 295 1.24 0.47 -9.77
N MET A 296 1.58 1.15 -8.70
CA MET A 296 1.32 2.58 -8.60
C MET A 296 2.14 3.28 -9.70
N PRO A 297 1.52 4.09 -10.58
CA PRO A 297 2.29 4.85 -11.55
C PRO A 297 3.29 5.72 -10.80
N PRO A 298 4.54 5.81 -11.29
CA PRO A 298 5.54 6.66 -10.65
C PRO A 298 4.95 8.08 -10.51
N PRO A 299 5.17 8.75 -9.37
CA PRO A 299 4.68 10.10 -9.18
C PRO A 299 5.17 10.95 -10.36
N PRO A 300 4.31 11.85 -10.88
CA PRO A 300 4.71 12.71 -11.98
C PRO A 300 6.00 13.40 -11.59
N VAL A 301 6.98 13.37 -12.49
CA VAL A 301 8.23 14.12 -12.34
C VAL A 301 7.80 15.57 -12.23
N LEU A 302 7.78 16.09 -11.00
CA LEU A 302 7.57 17.51 -10.78
C LEU A 302 8.67 18.19 -11.60
N PRO A 303 8.34 19.22 -12.41
CA PRO A 303 9.39 20.01 -13.02
C PRO A 303 10.33 20.40 -11.89
N THR A 304 11.62 20.10 -12.05
CA THR A 304 12.64 20.64 -11.17
C THR A 304 12.43 22.13 -11.22
N LEU A 305 11.85 22.69 -10.14
CA LEU A 305 11.84 24.11 -9.94
C LEU A 305 13.29 24.53 -10.17
N PRO A 306 13.56 25.51 -11.05
CA PRO A 306 14.92 25.96 -11.25
C PRO A 306 15.50 26.17 -9.86
N GLU A 307 16.62 25.50 -9.58
CA GLU A 307 17.29 25.61 -8.29
C GLU A 307 17.39 27.10 -8.04
N VAL A 308 16.62 27.58 -7.05
CA VAL A 308 16.68 28.97 -6.64
C VAL A 308 18.04 29.05 -5.97
N LYS A 309 19.08 29.26 -6.78
CA LYS A 309 20.32 29.87 -6.31
C LYS A 309 19.81 31.02 -5.46
N PRO A 310 20.11 31.06 -4.15
CA PRO A 310 19.65 32.16 -3.34
C PRO A 310 20.10 33.41 -4.08
N VAL A 311 19.13 34.11 -4.68
CA VAL A 311 19.34 35.48 -5.09
C VAL A 311 19.60 36.10 -3.75
N GLN A 312 20.87 36.44 -3.48
CA GLN A 312 21.22 37.19 -2.30
C GLN A 312 20.31 38.40 -2.35
N ALA A 313 19.25 38.35 -1.54
CA ALA A 313 18.45 39.50 -1.28
C ALA A 313 19.48 40.55 -0.89
N ASN A 314 19.43 41.69 -1.55
CA ASN A 314 20.23 42.83 -1.14
C ASN A 314 19.69 43.28 0.22
N GLU A 315 19.95 42.48 1.26
CA GLU A 315 19.53 42.70 2.62
C GLU A 315 20.34 43.89 3.13
N PHE A 316 19.61 44.94 3.48
CA PHE A 316 20.19 46.01 4.27
C PHE A 316 20.48 45.42 5.65
N ASN A 317 21.75 45.24 5.94
CA ASN A 317 22.23 44.74 7.22
C ASN A 317 22.47 45.93 8.16
N SER A 318 22.06 45.76 9.42
CA SER A 318 22.30 46.76 10.46
C SER A 318 23.66 46.53 11.09
N PHE A 319 24.53 47.54 11.00
CA PHE A 319 25.86 47.54 11.60
C PHE A 319 25.98 48.67 12.62
N GLN A 320 26.72 48.42 13.70
CA GLN A 320 27.01 49.43 14.71
C GLN A 320 28.39 50.03 14.42
N VAL A 321 28.41 51.31 14.03
CA VAL A 321 29.64 52.07 13.81
C VAL A 321 30.01 52.83 15.08
N GLN A 322 31.17 52.53 15.64
CA GLN A 322 31.79 53.22 16.75
C GLN A 322 32.74 54.29 16.22
N VAL A 323 32.50 55.55 16.54
CA VAL A 323 33.37 56.67 16.15
C VAL A 323 34.11 57.15 17.38
N SER A 324 35.42 56.94 17.44
CA SER A 324 36.25 57.47 18.53
C SER A 324 36.93 58.77 18.09
N GLY A 325 36.54 59.89 18.70
CA GLY A 325 37.09 61.21 18.40
C GLY A 325 37.11 62.11 19.62
N LYS A 326 38.01 63.11 19.63
CA LYS A 326 38.22 64.00 20.79
C LYS A 326 37.32 65.25 20.80
N ASN A 327 36.54 65.50 19.74
CA ASN A 327 35.69 66.69 19.63
C ASN A 327 34.42 66.45 18.79
N VAL A 328 33.44 67.36 18.94
CA VAL A 328 32.16 67.34 18.20
C VAL A 328 32.35 67.41 16.68
N ASN A 329 33.35 68.15 16.21
CA ASN A 329 33.59 68.32 14.77
C ASN A 329 33.93 66.97 14.13
N PHE A 330 34.73 66.15 14.80
CA PHE A 330 35.08 64.80 14.35
C PHE A 330 33.83 63.92 14.13
N TYR A 331 32.88 63.97 15.05
CA TYR A 331 31.60 63.26 14.94
C TYR A 331 30.76 63.77 13.76
N ASN A 332 30.67 65.09 13.57
CA ASN A 332 29.92 65.68 12.46
C ASN A 332 30.48 65.24 11.09
N PHE A 333 31.81 65.21 10.96
CA PHE A 333 32.47 64.70 9.76
C PHE A 333 32.22 63.20 9.56
N ALA A 334 32.29 62.38 10.61
CA ALA A 334 31.99 60.95 10.52
C ALA A 334 30.55 60.69 10.06
N MET A 335 29.58 61.42 10.61
CA MET A 335 28.17 61.34 10.18
C MET A 335 27.97 61.76 8.72
N ALA A 336 28.67 62.81 8.26
CA ALA A 336 28.61 63.23 6.86
C ALA A 336 29.20 62.17 5.91
N HIS A 337 30.30 61.52 6.30
CA HIS A 337 30.90 60.43 5.53
C HIS A 337 29.95 59.21 5.47
N LEU A 338 29.37 58.81 6.60
CA LEU A 338 28.42 57.69 6.64
C LEU A 338 27.19 57.93 5.77
N ARG A 339 26.61 59.14 5.79
CA ARG A 339 25.45 59.47 4.95
C ARG A 339 25.75 59.52 3.46
N THR A 340 27.01 59.72 3.09
CA THR A 340 27.44 59.83 1.69
C THR A 340 28.07 58.53 1.17
N THR A 341 28.27 57.49 1.99
CA THR A 341 28.85 56.21 1.54
C THR A 341 27.87 55.46 0.65
N PRO A 342 28.26 55.10 -0.59
CA PRO A 342 27.43 54.27 -1.45
C PRO A 342 27.04 52.96 -0.75
N GLY A 343 25.76 52.65 -0.77
CA GLY A 343 25.22 51.46 -0.12
C GLY A 343 24.71 51.68 1.30
N ILE A 344 25.00 52.81 1.97
CA ILE A 344 24.35 53.17 3.24
C ILE A 344 22.96 53.76 2.94
N GLN A 345 21.91 53.13 3.47
CA GLN A 345 20.52 53.60 3.38
C GLN A 345 20.19 54.58 4.50
N SER A 346 20.67 54.31 5.72
CA SER A 346 20.45 55.16 6.87
C SER A 346 21.63 55.10 7.84
N ALA A 347 21.88 56.21 8.52
CA ALA A 347 22.85 56.33 9.60
C ALA A 347 22.18 57.11 10.75
N THR A 348 21.82 56.39 11.80
CA THR A 348 21.05 56.90 12.93
C THR A 348 21.91 56.91 14.19
N PRO A 349 22.16 58.07 14.81
CA PRO A 349 22.88 58.15 16.07
C PRO A 349 22.11 57.41 17.17
N GLN A 350 22.77 56.48 17.86
CA GLN A 350 22.21 55.82 19.05
C GLN A 350 22.71 56.50 20.32
N GLN A 351 24.00 56.87 20.35
CA GLN A 351 24.61 57.56 21.48
C GLN A 351 25.73 58.48 20.98
N ILE A 352 25.68 59.75 21.39
CA ILE A 352 26.66 60.76 21.00
C ILE A 352 27.50 61.09 22.23
N ASN A 353 28.81 60.87 22.14
CA ASN A 353 29.75 61.23 23.20
C ASN A 353 30.88 62.08 22.61
N PRO A 354 30.74 63.43 22.65
CA PRO A 354 31.66 64.37 21.99
C PRO A 354 33.14 64.36 22.40
N GLY A 355 33.51 63.64 23.47
CA GLY A 355 34.89 63.47 23.91
C GLY A 355 35.31 62.00 24.05
N GLY A 356 34.52 61.09 23.48
CA GLY A 356 34.71 59.64 23.64
C GLY A 356 34.27 58.86 22.40
N THR A 357 33.73 57.66 22.62
CA THR A 357 33.22 56.81 21.53
C THR A 357 31.74 57.06 21.33
N SER A 358 31.35 57.49 20.13
CA SER A 358 29.95 57.65 19.71
C SER A 358 29.49 56.39 18.97
N TYR A 359 28.22 56.00 19.13
CA TYR A 359 27.64 54.81 18.52
C TYR A 359 26.55 55.19 17.53
N ILE A 360 26.69 54.71 16.30
CA ILE A 360 25.79 55.00 15.18
C ILE A 360 25.30 53.68 14.60
N LEU A 361 23.99 53.53 14.43
CA LEU A 361 23.40 52.39 13.73
C LEU A 361 23.31 52.71 12.24
N VAL A 362 23.88 51.85 11.41
CA VAL A 362 23.98 52.05 9.96
C VAL A 362 23.29 50.90 9.25
N GLN A 363 22.33 51.21 8.39
CA GLN A 363 21.74 50.23 7.48
C GLN A 363 22.53 50.23 6.17
N TYR A 364 23.22 49.13 5.87
CA TYR A 364 24.11 49.03 4.72
C TYR A 364 23.73 47.86 3.81
N LYS A 365 23.68 48.14 2.51
CA LYS A 365 23.43 47.17 1.44
C LYS A 365 24.69 46.37 1.15
N GLY A 366 24.98 45.37 1.97
CA GLY A 366 26.15 44.52 1.83
C GLY A 366 26.65 43.95 3.15
N THR A 367 27.88 43.44 3.13
CA THR A 367 28.53 42.81 4.29
C THR A 367 29.35 43.82 5.10
N LEU A 368 29.67 43.49 6.36
CA LEU A 368 30.54 44.29 7.25
C LEU A 368 31.89 44.62 6.60
N ALA A 369 32.49 43.65 5.89
CA ALA A 369 33.78 43.80 5.22
C ALA A 369 33.72 44.83 4.07
N GLN A 370 32.62 44.86 3.33
CA GLN A 370 32.38 45.85 2.28
C GLN A 370 32.18 47.26 2.87
N LEU A 371 31.45 47.37 3.98
CA LEU A 371 31.30 48.63 4.72
C LEU A 371 32.67 49.13 5.24
N ALA A 372 33.47 48.25 5.85
CA ALA A 372 34.79 48.58 6.35
C ALA A 372 35.73 49.04 5.23
N THR A 373 35.71 48.36 4.08
CA THR A 373 36.49 48.75 2.90
C THR A 373 36.04 50.11 2.35
N ALA A 374 34.73 50.38 2.30
CA ALA A 374 34.20 51.65 1.83
C ALA A 374 34.57 52.82 2.75
N LEU A 375 34.60 52.59 4.08
CA LEU A 375 35.05 53.59 5.05
C LEU A 375 36.57 53.78 5.02
N GLY A 376 37.33 52.70 4.85
CA GLY A 376 38.78 52.73 4.66
C GLY A 376 39.19 53.52 3.40
N GLY A 377 38.48 53.32 2.29
CA GLY A 377 38.67 54.08 1.05
C GLY A 377 38.40 55.59 1.19
N ARG A 378 37.73 56.01 2.27
CA ARG A 378 37.54 57.42 2.64
C ARG A 378 38.57 57.97 3.62
N GLY A 379 39.61 57.20 3.92
CA GLY A 379 40.69 57.62 4.82
C GLY A 379 40.39 57.43 6.30
N TRP A 380 39.36 56.65 6.66
CA TRP A 380 39.15 56.21 8.04
C TRP A 380 40.01 54.98 8.33
N ILE A 381 40.60 54.92 9.52
CA ILE A 381 41.15 53.66 10.01
C ILE A 381 40.02 52.86 10.61
N VAL A 382 39.86 51.65 10.11
CA VAL A 382 38.73 50.79 10.43
C VAL A 382 39.23 49.55 11.16
N GLU A 383 38.71 49.33 12.36
CA GLU A 383 38.90 48.12 13.14
C GLU A 383 37.57 47.36 13.21
N THR A 384 37.62 46.04 13.16
CA THR A 384 36.46 45.16 13.31
C THR A 384 36.65 44.27 14.54
N PRO A 385 36.26 44.73 15.75
CA PRO A 385 36.62 44.06 17.00
C PRO A 385 35.98 42.67 17.14
N SER A 386 34.69 42.54 16.78
CA SER A 386 33.93 41.28 16.69
C SER A 386 32.47 41.58 16.36
N GLY A 387 31.76 40.64 15.72
CA GLY A 387 30.32 40.75 15.46
C GLY A 387 29.96 41.78 14.37
N SER A 388 28.80 42.43 14.48
CA SER A 388 28.29 43.45 13.53
C SER A 388 28.81 44.87 13.80
N VAL A 389 29.97 44.98 14.45
CA VAL A 389 30.53 46.25 14.95
C VAL A 389 31.75 46.68 14.13
N VAL A 390 31.76 47.94 13.69
CA VAL A 390 32.88 48.60 13.01
C VAL A 390 33.34 49.77 13.87
N ARG A 391 34.63 49.86 14.19
CA ARG A 391 35.21 51.01 14.88
C ARG A 391 36.02 51.85 13.90
N ILE A 392 35.73 53.14 13.84
CA ILE A 392 36.45 54.09 12.98
C ILE A 392 37.16 55.17 13.79
N HIS A 393 38.40 55.45 13.41
CA HIS A 393 39.23 56.51 13.95
C HIS A 393 40.15 57.09 12.85
N SER A 394 40.93 58.11 13.19
CA SER A 394 41.89 58.77 12.30
C SER A 394 43.23 58.89 13.01
N ASP A 395 44.34 58.77 12.26
CA ASP A 395 45.72 58.90 12.76
C ASP A 395 46.02 60.31 13.28
N SER A 396 45.35 61.29 12.70
CA SER A 396 45.45 62.69 13.10
C SER A 396 44.18 63.05 13.87
N ASP A 397 44.30 63.93 14.87
CA ASP A 397 43.14 64.50 15.59
C ASP A 397 42.18 65.32 14.68
N LYS A 398 42.35 65.22 13.35
CA LYS A 398 41.54 65.80 12.29
C LYS A 398 40.84 64.67 11.51
N PRO A 399 39.54 64.80 11.22
CA PRO A 399 38.82 63.85 10.40
C PRO A 399 39.29 63.92 8.93
N PRO A 400 39.15 62.83 8.15
CA PRO A 400 39.45 62.84 6.72
C PRO A 400 38.59 63.86 5.96
N SER A 401 39.12 64.43 4.88
CA SER A 401 38.44 65.43 4.06
C SER A 401 37.31 64.82 3.24
N LEU A 402 36.13 65.45 3.23
CA LEU A 402 35.03 65.09 2.33
C LEU A 402 35.42 65.38 0.87
N SER A 403 35.31 64.40 -0.02
CA SER A 403 35.38 64.64 -1.47
C SER A 403 34.13 65.42 -1.93
N PRO A 404 34.25 66.43 -2.82
CA PRO A 404 33.10 67.21 -3.28
C PRO A 404 32.10 66.35 -4.11
N PRO A 405 30.80 66.72 -4.14
CA PRO A 405 29.77 65.99 -4.89
C PRO A 405 30.08 66.01 -6.40
N GLN A 406 29.95 64.86 -7.09
CA GLN A 406 30.03 64.84 -8.56
C GLN A 406 28.79 65.52 -9.18
N PRO A 407 28.94 66.32 -10.26
CA PRO A 407 27.80 66.94 -10.95
C PRO A 407 26.89 65.90 -11.61
N PRO A 408 25.58 66.19 -11.78
CA PRO A 408 24.65 65.26 -12.41
C PRO A 408 25.01 64.95 -13.87
N PRO A 409 24.79 63.70 -14.34
CA PRO A 409 25.13 63.27 -15.69
C PRO A 409 24.30 64.01 -16.76
N GLN A 410 24.98 64.54 -17.79
CA GLN A 410 24.33 65.20 -18.94
C GLN A 410 23.56 64.21 -19.83
N PRO A 411 22.44 64.62 -20.46
CA PRO A 411 21.71 63.77 -21.41
C PRO A 411 22.53 63.52 -22.68
N SER A 412 22.66 62.25 -23.07
CA SER A 412 23.32 61.81 -24.30
C SER A 412 22.50 62.15 -25.55
N THR A 413 23.10 62.88 -26.48
CA THR A 413 22.60 63.16 -27.84
C THR A 413 22.56 61.89 -28.71
N PRO A 414 21.58 61.71 -29.62
CA PRO A 414 21.54 60.60 -30.56
C PRO A 414 22.57 60.79 -31.70
N PRO A 415 23.18 59.71 -32.25
CA PRO A 415 24.15 59.83 -33.35
C PRO A 415 23.48 60.18 -34.68
N GLY A 416 24.02 61.18 -35.38
CA GLY A 416 23.58 61.64 -36.69
C GLY A 416 24.13 60.84 -37.87
N GLN A 417 23.23 60.58 -38.82
CA GLN A 417 23.35 60.75 -40.27
C GLN A 417 24.70 60.48 -40.98
N THR A 418 24.72 59.48 -41.85
CA THR A 418 25.45 59.53 -43.12
C THR A 418 24.50 59.92 -44.25
N ALA A 419 24.78 61.07 -44.86
CA ALA A 419 24.13 61.58 -46.06
C ALA A 419 24.61 60.84 -47.32
N GLN A 420 23.72 60.60 -48.29
CA GLN A 420 24.08 60.53 -49.70
C GLN A 420 22.89 60.86 -50.63
N ALA A 421 23.01 62.05 -51.23
CA ALA A 421 22.68 62.45 -52.60
C ALA A 421 21.28 62.17 -53.23
N VAL A 422 20.54 63.28 -53.30
CA VAL A 422 19.55 63.76 -54.29
C VAL A 422 19.66 63.18 -55.72
N SER A 423 18.52 62.74 -56.30
CA SER A 423 18.13 63.07 -57.69
C SER A 423 16.61 62.98 -57.89
N ASN A 424 16.05 64.04 -58.50
CA ASN A 424 14.64 64.28 -58.85
C ASN A 424 14.09 63.33 -59.94
N GLN A 425 12.78 63.03 -59.88
CA GLN A 425 11.77 63.20 -60.97
C GLN A 425 10.42 62.60 -60.48
N ALA A 426 9.43 63.43 -60.16
CA ALA A 426 8.36 63.92 -61.04
C ALA A 426 7.20 62.92 -61.23
N ALA A 427 6.02 63.37 -60.82
CA ALA A 427 4.65 62.81 -60.84
C ALA A 427 4.17 62.45 -62.29
N PRO A 428 2.91 61.97 -62.56
CA PRO A 428 1.72 62.01 -61.70
C PRO A 428 0.70 60.83 -61.77
N HIS A 429 -0.26 60.94 -60.84
CA HIS A 429 -1.63 60.40 -60.82
C HIS A 429 -2.37 60.47 -62.18
N PRO A 430 -3.40 59.64 -62.44
CA PRO A 430 -4.67 59.58 -61.68
C PRO A 430 -4.80 58.39 -60.72
#